data_AF-A0A6A3KNX3-F1
#
_entry.id   AF-A0A6A3KNX3-F1
#
_cell.length_a   1.000
_cell.length_b   1.000
_cell.length_c   1.000
_cell.angle_alpha   90.00
_cell.angle_beta   90.00
_cell.angle_gamma   90.00
#
_symmetry.space_group_name_H-M   'P 1'
#
loop_
_entity.id
_entity.type
_entity.pdbx_description
1 polymer ?
#
loop_
_entity_poly.entity_id
_entity_poly.type
_entity_poly.pdbx_seq_one_letter_code
_entity_poly.pdbx_strand_id
1 'polypeptide(L)'
;MADDGGMTACLNLMRRMPPREVETDVYNLTRLLPSLADDLYQRVDQPLQVAVDPTNGRKYLLCDYNRDGDSYRSPWSNQYDPPAPEGEGFYLSETLRELEVQANEIFDSYRELYYQGGISSVYMWDLEPGFAACFLVQKDVLDQRFVEKGSWNSIHVIEVQEGSDALDKGVKRATYRLTTSVLLAMKVNRPELGDLTLDGTLTRQAERTMEFDDQFGHVSNMGRMVEDMEIDMRSSLDGLYISKTREVINGMRKLQQGPAMANPFVGELTGAVLKHGLKQGNEFFTHGDGSGLCAGSHAPKDAKPDVTEGGDLLDSGVLYLHGPRVAGQTSLLLQFGFSQVLAGRSVVLVMCGSAGASQQPAASQIVPLTPCAKCHLPVQTGEDNGIWSRIHIKYLHSSAELQHFLCSLHVVDKETSVLLVEGFERFFTDHSHMGSVYQTLAFLLEAQEHMRAATGSGVAVVTGNTDAFLLQDRPLLRRWCRFLEIVPDAEEPDVYTLREEVENAVGISEAVAGVQVRYEFLPPSSQDDTGMFQLQHVQRRSG
;
A
#
# COMPACT_ATOMS: atom_id res chain seq x y z
N MET A 1 29.94 -11.48 34.43
CA MET A 1 28.88 -10.50 34.78
C MET A 1 29.24 -9.05 34.47
N ALA A 2 30.50 -8.61 34.58
CA ALA A 2 30.90 -7.25 34.15
C ALA A 2 31.02 -7.07 32.62
N ASP A 3 31.29 -8.15 31.88
CA ASP A 3 31.55 -8.14 30.43
C ASP A 3 30.29 -7.93 29.57
N ASP A 4 29.17 -8.54 29.98
CA ASP A 4 27.88 -8.47 29.28
C ASP A 4 27.27 -7.05 29.29
N GLY A 5 27.52 -6.30 30.36
CA GLY A 5 27.13 -4.88 30.45
C GLY A 5 27.93 -4.00 29.49
N GLY A 6 29.22 -4.29 29.31
CA GLY A 6 30.09 -3.58 28.38
C GLY A 6 29.67 -3.78 26.92
N MET A 7 29.41 -5.03 26.53
CA MET A 7 28.90 -5.36 25.20
C MET A 7 27.55 -4.69 24.93
N THR A 8 26.60 -4.80 25.86
CA THR A 8 25.28 -4.16 25.75
C THR A 8 25.40 -2.63 25.57
N ALA A 9 26.32 -1.99 26.28
CA ALA A 9 26.57 -0.56 26.14
C ALA A 9 27.14 -0.21 24.76
N CYS A 10 28.09 -1.00 24.24
CA CYS A 10 28.66 -0.79 22.91
C CYS A 10 27.61 -0.92 21.81
N LEU A 11 26.79 -1.97 21.83
CA LEU A 11 25.71 -2.16 20.86
C LEU A 11 24.67 -1.03 20.93
N ASN A 12 24.36 -0.54 22.13
CA ASN A 12 23.48 0.61 22.30
C ASN A 12 24.09 1.93 21.80
N LEU A 13 25.42 2.07 21.88
CA LEU A 13 26.12 3.21 21.30
C LEU A 13 26.05 3.15 19.76
N MET A 14 26.34 1.99 19.17
CA MET A 14 26.28 1.81 17.71
C MET A 14 24.89 2.10 17.12
N ARG A 15 23.81 1.80 17.85
CA ARG A 15 22.44 2.17 17.44
C ARG A 15 22.14 3.68 17.46
N ARG A 16 23.01 4.49 18.06
CA ARG A 16 22.84 5.94 18.23
C ARG A 16 23.84 6.76 17.42
N MET A 17 24.96 6.16 17.06
CA MET A 17 25.96 6.79 16.21
C MET A 17 25.48 6.87 14.76
N PRO A 18 25.98 7.83 13.96
CA PRO A 18 25.63 7.92 12.54
C PRO A 18 25.98 6.63 11.79
N PRO A 19 25.01 5.95 11.15
CA PRO A 19 25.25 4.66 10.50
C PRO A 19 26.36 4.67 9.43
N ARG A 20 26.57 5.82 8.76
CA ARG A 20 27.61 6.00 7.76
C ARG A 20 29.05 5.90 8.31
N GLU A 21 29.22 6.07 9.62
CA GLU A 21 30.54 6.07 10.29
C GLU A 21 30.81 4.74 11.02
N VAL A 22 29.93 3.74 10.85
CA VAL A 22 29.94 2.46 11.58
C VAL A 22 31.30 1.75 11.54
N GLU A 23 32.00 1.71 10.41
CA GLU A 23 33.33 1.08 10.31
C GLU A 23 34.36 1.77 11.23
N THR A 24 34.35 3.11 11.23
CA THR A 24 35.26 3.91 12.06
C THR A 24 34.88 3.81 13.54
N ASP A 25 33.59 3.81 13.83
CA ASP A 25 33.06 3.71 15.18
C ASP A 25 33.34 2.35 15.82
N VAL A 26 33.13 1.24 15.10
CA VAL A 26 33.50 -0.11 15.55
C VAL A 26 35.00 -0.21 15.75
N TYR A 27 35.81 0.26 14.79
CA TYR A 27 37.26 0.27 14.94
C TYR A 27 37.71 1.02 16.20
N ASN A 28 37.15 2.21 16.47
CA ASN A 28 37.47 2.97 17.67
C ASN A 28 37.01 2.27 18.96
N LEU A 29 35.84 1.61 18.93
CA LEU A 29 35.36 0.82 20.06
C LEU A 29 36.25 -0.39 20.36
N THR A 30 36.71 -1.11 19.35
CA THR A 30 37.65 -2.23 19.54
C THR A 30 39.00 -1.76 20.10
N ARG A 31 39.44 -0.55 19.78
CA ARG A 31 40.63 0.05 20.42
C ARG A 31 40.41 0.44 21.87
N LEU A 32 39.19 0.87 22.22
CA LEU A 32 38.82 1.23 23.58
C LEU A 32 38.62 0.00 24.47
N LEU A 33 38.02 -1.05 23.92
CA LEU A 33 37.70 -2.31 24.60
C LEU A 33 38.20 -3.50 23.77
N PRO A 34 39.52 -3.77 23.74
CA PRO A 34 40.10 -4.84 22.93
C PRO A 34 39.57 -6.23 23.26
N SER A 35 39.11 -6.45 24.51
CA SER A 35 38.53 -7.72 24.94
C SER A 35 37.20 -8.04 24.26
N LEU A 36 36.50 -7.04 23.72
CA LEU A 36 35.21 -7.20 23.04
C LEU A 36 35.33 -7.14 21.52
N ALA A 37 36.55 -7.09 20.97
CA ALA A 37 36.77 -6.83 19.55
C ALA A 37 36.10 -7.87 18.65
N ASP A 38 36.31 -9.16 18.93
CA ASP A 38 35.77 -10.26 18.11
C ASP A 38 34.23 -10.27 18.16
N ASP A 39 33.65 -10.14 19.35
CA ASP A 39 32.20 -10.07 19.54
C ASP A 39 31.58 -8.83 18.87
N LEU A 40 32.29 -7.69 18.84
CA LEU A 40 31.80 -6.47 18.19
C LEU A 40 31.75 -6.62 16.68
N TYR A 41 32.80 -7.16 16.07
CA TYR A 41 32.79 -7.42 14.63
C TYR A 41 31.68 -8.41 14.26
N GLN A 42 31.48 -9.47 15.07
CA GLN A 42 30.45 -10.47 14.80
C GLN A 42 29.00 -9.95 14.97
N ARG A 43 28.78 -8.93 15.82
CA ARG A 43 27.43 -8.45 16.17
C ARG A 43 27.04 -7.13 15.51
N VAL A 44 27.98 -6.41 14.90
CA VAL A 44 27.74 -5.11 14.28
C VAL A 44 27.95 -5.22 12.79
N ASP A 45 26.84 -5.17 12.06
CA ASP A 45 26.85 -5.17 10.59
C ASP A 45 27.59 -3.93 10.07
N GLN A 46 28.51 -4.15 9.13
CA GLN A 46 29.28 -3.13 8.44
C GLN A 46 28.89 -3.09 6.95
N PRO A 47 29.09 -1.95 6.26
CA PRO A 47 28.96 -1.87 4.81
C PRO A 47 29.78 -2.96 4.13
N LEU A 48 29.20 -3.57 3.10
CA LEU A 48 29.82 -4.70 2.43
C LEU A 48 30.97 -4.20 1.55
N GLN A 49 32.11 -4.88 1.64
CA GLN A 49 33.26 -4.60 0.79
C GLN A 49 33.28 -5.52 -0.42
N VAL A 50 33.90 -5.06 -1.51
CA VAL A 50 33.97 -5.81 -2.77
C VAL A 50 35.38 -6.31 -3.01
N ALA A 51 35.52 -7.59 -3.27
CA ALA A 51 36.73 -8.20 -3.81
C ALA A 51 36.51 -8.74 -5.23
N VAL A 52 37.59 -9.09 -5.91
CA VAL A 52 37.58 -9.69 -7.25
C VAL A 52 38.27 -11.03 -7.16
N ASP A 53 37.58 -12.09 -7.57
CA ASP A 53 38.15 -13.43 -7.59
C ASP A 53 39.32 -13.48 -8.60
N PRO A 54 40.55 -13.80 -8.17
CA PRO A 54 41.72 -13.80 -9.05
C PRO A 54 41.65 -14.87 -10.15
N THR A 55 40.85 -15.92 -9.97
CA THR A 55 40.75 -17.06 -10.89
C THR A 55 39.88 -16.75 -12.10
N ASN A 56 38.77 -16.04 -11.89
CA ASN A 56 37.74 -15.83 -12.92
C ASN A 56 37.36 -14.35 -13.13
N GLY A 57 37.88 -13.43 -12.31
CA GLY A 57 37.64 -11.99 -12.43
C GLY A 57 36.26 -11.53 -11.97
N ARG A 58 35.42 -12.42 -11.40
CA ARG A 58 34.10 -12.06 -10.89
C ARG A 58 34.21 -11.36 -9.54
N LYS A 59 33.37 -10.35 -9.34
CA LYS A 59 33.28 -9.65 -8.05
C LYS A 59 32.53 -10.50 -7.03
N TYR A 60 32.89 -10.38 -5.76
CA TYR A 60 32.18 -10.98 -4.63
C TYR A 60 32.21 -10.07 -3.41
N LEU A 61 31.29 -10.29 -2.47
CA LEU A 61 31.12 -9.47 -1.28
C LEU A 61 31.82 -10.08 -0.08
N LEU A 62 32.48 -9.22 0.70
CA LEU A 62 33.20 -9.61 1.91
C LEU A 62 32.33 -9.41 3.14
N CYS A 63 32.31 -10.41 4.02
CA CYS A 63 31.67 -10.39 5.32
C CYS A 63 32.41 -11.32 6.28
N ASP A 64 32.03 -11.33 7.55
CA ASP A 64 32.66 -12.22 8.52
C ASP A 64 32.38 -13.71 8.23
N TYR A 65 31.26 -14.02 7.55
CA TYR A 65 30.87 -15.40 7.25
C TYR A 65 31.71 -16.08 6.16
N ASN A 66 32.47 -15.31 5.36
CA ASN A 66 33.43 -15.85 4.40
C ASN A 66 34.88 -15.51 4.73
N ARG A 67 35.14 -15.01 5.94
CA ARG A 67 36.47 -14.62 6.41
C ARG A 67 37.11 -15.73 7.23
N ASP A 68 38.40 -15.94 7.03
CA ASP A 68 39.25 -16.75 7.91
C ASP A 68 40.58 -16.01 8.11
N GLY A 69 40.85 -15.57 9.35
CA GLY A 69 41.94 -14.64 9.64
C GLY A 69 41.82 -13.35 8.82
N ASP A 70 42.79 -13.10 7.94
CA ASP A 70 42.82 -11.94 7.04
C ASP A 70 42.48 -12.31 5.57
N SER A 71 41.97 -13.52 5.35
CA SER A 71 41.67 -14.05 4.02
C SER A 71 40.17 -14.22 3.83
N TYR A 72 39.69 -14.05 2.59
CA TYR A 72 38.27 -14.19 2.27
C TYR A 72 38.02 -15.22 1.17
N ARG A 73 37.08 -16.14 1.41
CA ARG A 73 36.70 -17.20 0.46
C ARG A 73 35.81 -16.64 -0.65
N SER A 74 36.21 -16.82 -1.90
CA SER A 74 35.37 -16.51 -3.06
C SER A 74 34.26 -17.57 -3.22
N PRO A 75 32.99 -17.17 -3.45
CA PRO A 75 31.91 -18.11 -3.72
C PRO A 75 32.04 -18.77 -5.11
N TRP A 76 32.88 -18.23 -5.99
CA TRP A 76 33.03 -18.72 -7.37
C TRP A 76 34.10 -19.80 -7.48
N SER A 77 35.35 -19.49 -7.09
CA SER A 77 36.48 -20.42 -7.13
C SER A 77 36.58 -21.32 -5.91
N ASN A 78 35.86 -21.00 -4.82
CA ASN A 78 36.02 -21.63 -3.52
C ASN A 78 37.44 -21.51 -2.94
N GLN A 79 38.18 -20.45 -3.29
CA GLN A 79 39.53 -20.20 -2.79
C GLN A 79 39.56 -18.96 -1.92
N TYR A 80 40.42 -18.97 -0.90
CA TYR A 80 40.72 -17.81 -0.07
C TYR A 80 41.69 -16.86 -0.77
N ASP A 81 41.48 -15.56 -0.63
CA ASP A 81 42.41 -14.51 -1.03
C ASP A 81 42.67 -13.55 0.15
N PRO A 82 43.94 -13.40 0.62
CA PRO A 82 45.13 -14.17 0.23
C PRO A 82 44.98 -15.70 0.42
N PRO A 83 45.77 -16.53 -0.26
CA PRO A 83 45.69 -17.99 -0.10
C PRO A 83 45.91 -18.39 1.36
N ALA A 84 44.96 -19.15 1.91
CA ALA A 84 45.09 -19.69 3.25
C ALA A 84 46.23 -20.74 3.30
N PRO A 85 46.93 -20.91 4.45
CA PRO A 85 47.98 -21.92 4.60
C PRO A 85 47.46 -23.33 4.30
N GLU A 86 48.32 -24.24 3.83
CA GLU A 86 47.89 -25.59 3.45
C GLU A 86 47.22 -26.33 4.63
N GLY A 87 45.93 -26.67 4.47
CA GLY A 87 45.13 -27.34 5.49
C GLY A 87 44.50 -26.42 6.54
N GLU A 88 44.74 -25.11 6.44
CA GLU A 88 44.10 -24.06 7.23
C GLU A 88 43.12 -23.32 6.31
N GLY A 89 41.85 -23.27 6.68
CA GLY A 89 40.78 -22.76 5.84
C GLY A 89 39.49 -23.55 6.06
N PHE A 90 38.41 -22.85 6.36
CA PHE A 90 37.11 -23.49 6.52
C PHE A 90 36.48 -23.77 5.14
N TYR A 91 36.39 -25.06 4.79
CA TYR A 91 35.74 -25.51 3.57
C TYR A 91 34.50 -26.36 3.88
N LEU A 92 33.50 -26.21 3.02
CA LEU A 92 32.22 -26.88 3.06
C LEU A 92 32.31 -28.38 2.73
N SER A 93 31.33 -29.15 3.20
CA SER A 93 31.05 -30.47 2.64
C SER A 93 30.75 -30.39 1.13
N GLU A 94 31.09 -31.42 0.36
CA GLU A 94 30.90 -31.46 -1.10
C GLU A 94 29.43 -31.16 -1.48
N THR A 95 28.50 -31.76 -0.74
CA THR A 95 27.04 -31.54 -0.92
C THR A 95 26.62 -30.10 -0.64
N LEU A 96 27.11 -29.49 0.44
CA LEU A 96 26.71 -28.12 0.78
C LEU A 96 27.37 -27.10 -0.16
N ARG A 97 28.57 -27.42 -0.68
CA ARG A 97 29.22 -26.62 -1.72
C ARG A 97 28.44 -26.64 -3.04
N GLU A 98 27.91 -27.79 -3.46
CA GLU A 98 27.02 -27.86 -4.64
C GLU A 98 25.78 -26.97 -4.46
N LEU A 99 25.19 -26.99 -3.27
CA LEU A 99 24.05 -26.13 -2.93
C LEU A 99 24.42 -24.64 -2.92
N GLU A 100 25.58 -24.27 -2.37
CA GLU A 100 26.10 -22.90 -2.36
C GLU A 100 26.30 -22.35 -3.78
N VAL A 101 26.82 -23.17 -4.70
CA VAL A 101 27.00 -22.78 -6.11
C VAL A 101 25.65 -22.50 -6.78
N GLN A 102 24.67 -23.39 -6.58
CA GLN A 102 23.31 -23.21 -7.13
C GLN A 102 22.59 -22.01 -6.53
N ALA A 103 22.72 -21.82 -5.21
CA ALA A 103 22.15 -20.66 -4.53
C ALA A 103 22.73 -19.36 -5.08
N ASN A 104 24.05 -19.28 -5.29
CA ASN A 104 24.67 -18.10 -5.92
C ASN A 104 24.08 -17.80 -7.30
N GLU A 105 23.81 -18.80 -8.14
CA GLU A 105 23.21 -18.62 -9.47
C GLU A 105 21.76 -18.08 -9.39
N ILE A 106 20.94 -18.65 -8.52
CA ILE A 106 19.54 -18.25 -8.34
C ILE A 106 19.44 -16.86 -7.72
N PHE A 107 20.21 -16.60 -6.66
CA PHE A 107 20.18 -15.30 -5.99
C PHE A 107 20.86 -14.18 -6.81
N ASP A 108 21.78 -14.49 -7.72
CA ASP A 108 22.27 -13.52 -8.71
C ASP A 108 21.17 -13.15 -9.73
N SER A 109 20.32 -14.10 -10.11
CA SER A 109 19.12 -13.82 -10.91
C SER A 109 18.10 -12.96 -10.14
N TYR A 110 17.88 -13.25 -8.85
CA TYR A 110 17.07 -12.40 -7.96
C TYR A 110 17.60 -10.97 -7.90
N ARG A 111 18.92 -10.80 -7.69
CA ARG A 111 19.60 -9.50 -7.72
C ARG A 111 19.32 -8.78 -9.03
N GLU A 112 19.47 -9.43 -10.18
CA GLU A 112 19.25 -8.78 -11.46
C GLU A 112 17.79 -8.29 -11.63
N LEU A 113 16.81 -9.11 -11.25
CA LEU A 113 15.38 -8.78 -11.34
C LEU A 113 14.98 -7.61 -10.44
N TYR A 114 15.46 -7.58 -9.19
CA TYR A 114 15.03 -6.61 -8.18
C TYR A 114 15.94 -5.36 -8.09
N TYR A 115 17.25 -5.52 -8.32
CA TYR A 115 18.25 -4.46 -8.15
C TYR A 115 18.78 -3.90 -9.48
N GLN A 116 18.54 -4.58 -10.61
CA GLN A 116 18.98 -4.16 -11.95
C GLN A 116 20.46 -3.76 -11.96
N GLY A 117 21.32 -4.67 -11.49
CA GLY A 117 22.76 -4.46 -11.27
C GLY A 117 23.15 -4.67 -9.80
N GLY A 118 24.29 -4.12 -9.40
CA GLY A 118 24.89 -4.40 -8.08
C GLY A 118 25.68 -5.71 -8.07
N ILE A 119 26.05 -6.16 -6.88
CA ILE A 119 26.81 -7.40 -6.65
C ILE A 119 26.05 -8.22 -5.62
N SER A 120 26.06 -9.53 -5.77
CA SER A 120 25.54 -10.46 -4.77
C SER A 120 26.55 -11.57 -4.48
N SER A 121 26.44 -12.17 -3.31
CA SER A 121 27.21 -13.36 -2.94
C SER A 121 26.41 -14.19 -1.93
N VAL A 122 26.50 -15.51 -2.05
CA VAL A 122 25.93 -16.44 -1.08
C VAL A 122 27.06 -17.29 -0.49
N TYR A 123 27.09 -17.37 0.84
CA TYR A 123 27.99 -18.24 1.59
C TYR A 123 27.19 -19.20 2.46
N MET A 124 27.60 -20.45 2.55
CA MET A 124 26.99 -21.44 3.43
C MET A 124 28.02 -21.97 4.44
N TRP A 125 27.52 -22.56 5.53
CA TRP A 125 28.32 -23.35 6.46
C TRP A 125 27.46 -24.41 7.15
N ASP A 126 28.07 -25.53 7.49
CA ASP A 126 27.39 -26.65 8.14
C ASP A 126 27.00 -26.31 9.60
N LEU A 127 25.85 -26.83 10.04
CA LEU A 127 25.40 -26.80 11.43
C LEU A 127 25.03 -28.23 11.87
N GLU A 128 25.03 -28.49 13.18
CA GLU A 128 24.63 -29.80 13.71
C GLU A 128 23.40 -29.65 14.62
N PRO A 129 22.16 -29.96 14.16
CA PRO A 129 21.76 -30.39 12.81
C PRO A 129 21.45 -29.22 11.84
N GLY A 130 21.72 -29.42 10.55
CA GLY A 130 21.29 -28.54 9.45
C GLY A 130 22.42 -27.75 8.81
N PHE A 131 22.13 -26.53 8.37
CA PHE A 131 23.14 -25.61 7.81
C PHE A 131 22.67 -24.17 7.98
N ALA A 132 23.57 -23.22 7.72
CA ALA A 132 23.21 -21.82 7.59
C ALA A 132 23.75 -21.25 6.28
N ALA A 133 23.11 -20.17 5.85
CA ALA A 133 23.43 -19.43 4.66
C ALA A 133 23.44 -17.94 4.94
N CYS A 134 24.36 -17.22 4.31
CA CYS A 134 24.40 -15.78 4.25
C CYS A 134 24.23 -15.35 2.80
N PHE A 135 23.15 -14.62 2.50
CA PHE A 135 22.94 -13.97 1.21
C PHE A 135 23.17 -12.48 1.35
N LEU A 136 24.01 -11.94 0.48
CA LEU A 136 24.47 -10.56 0.50
C LEU A 136 24.10 -9.86 -0.81
N VAL A 137 23.65 -8.61 -0.73
CA VAL A 137 23.47 -7.73 -1.88
C VAL A 137 24.08 -6.37 -1.58
N GLN A 138 24.92 -5.86 -2.48
CA GLN A 138 25.39 -4.49 -2.46
C GLN A 138 25.01 -3.79 -3.76
N LYS A 139 24.37 -2.63 -3.66
CA LYS A 139 24.09 -1.76 -4.80
C LYS A 139 24.48 -0.33 -4.47
N ASP A 140 25.50 0.15 -5.17
CA ASP A 140 25.82 1.58 -5.19
C ASP A 140 25.11 2.27 -6.35
N VAL A 141 24.76 3.52 -6.11
CA VAL A 141 24.11 4.43 -7.06
C VAL A 141 24.90 5.73 -7.06
N LEU A 142 25.31 6.17 -8.25
CA LEU A 142 26.01 7.43 -8.45
C LEU A 142 25.23 8.29 -9.42
N ASP A 143 25.05 9.57 -9.06
CA ASP A 143 24.44 10.61 -9.90
C ASP A 143 23.13 10.20 -10.58
N GLN A 144 22.22 9.58 -9.82
CA GLN A 144 20.89 9.25 -10.31
C GLN A 144 19.81 10.14 -9.69
N ARG A 145 19.01 10.78 -10.55
CA ARG A 145 17.90 11.66 -10.19
C ARG A 145 18.34 12.78 -9.23
N PHE A 146 18.08 12.62 -7.94
CA PHE A 146 18.37 13.58 -6.86
C PHE A 146 19.36 13.00 -5.83
N VAL A 147 20.07 11.93 -6.16
CA VAL A 147 21.04 11.27 -5.29
C VAL A 147 22.43 11.39 -5.93
N GLU A 148 23.34 12.09 -5.24
CA GLU A 148 24.76 12.19 -5.64
C GLU A 148 25.45 10.85 -5.44
N LYS A 149 25.29 10.29 -4.24
CA LYS A 149 25.86 9.00 -3.84
C LYS A 149 24.86 8.27 -2.97
N GLY A 150 24.47 7.07 -3.38
CA GLY A 150 23.63 6.15 -2.62
C GLY A 150 24.30 4.79 -2.50
N SER A 151 24.14 4.14 -1.36
CA SER A 151 24.61 2.78 -1.12
C SER A 151 23.51 2.00 -0.40
N TRP A 152 23.24 0.79 -0.91
CA TRP A 152 22.33 -0.18 -0.34
C TRP A 152 23.10 -1.46 -0.06
N ASN A 153 23.01 -1.95 1.18
CA ASN A 153 23.60 -3.22 1.59
C ASN A 153 22.52 -4.05 2.27
N SER A 154 22.19 -5.23 1.71
CA SER A 154 21.35 -6.23 2.35
C SER A 154 22.20 -7.40 2.83
N ILE A 155 21.98 -7.81 4.08
CA ILE A 155 22.62 -8.95 4.72
C ILE A 155 21.52 -9.87 5.25
N HIS A 156 21.39 -11.05 4.66
CA HIS A 156 20.42 -12.06 5.06
C HIS A 156 21.15 -13.25 5.64
N VAL A 157 20.97 -13.51 6.93
CA VAL A 157 21.50 -14.70 7.60
C VAL A 157 20.34 -15.64 7.84
N ILE A 158 20.41 -16.84 7.26
CA ILE A 158 19.40 -17.88 7.36
C ILE A 158 20.00 -19.07 8.09
N GLU A 159 19.38 -19.46 9.20
CA GLU A 159 19.62 -20.73 9.87
C GLU A 159 18.56 -21.74 9.44
N VAL A 160 18.98 -22.91 8.99
CA VAL A 160 18.10 -24.01 8.55
C VAL A 160 18.31 -25.19 9.49
N GLN A 161 17.30 -25.44 10.34
CA GLN A 161 17.27 -26.60 11.21
C GLN A 161 16.38 -27.67 10.59
N GLU A 162 16.99 -28.75 10.10
CA GLU A 162 16.25 -29.91 9.60
C GLU A 162 15.65 -30.69 10.78
N GLY A 163 14.33 -30.86 10.80
CA GLY A 163 13.67 -31.60 11.86
C GLY A 163 13.96 -33.09 11.76
N SER A 164 14.31 -33.73 12.88
CA SER A 164 14.45 -35.19 12.99
C SER A 164 13.11 -35.94 12.85
N ASP A 165 11.99 -35.21 12.98
CA ASP A 165 10.64 -35.78 13.01
C ASP A 165 10.13 -36.05 11.58
N ALA A 166 10.62 -37.15 11.01
CA ALA A 166 9.89 -37.88 9.98
C ALA A 166 8.65 -38.55 10.61
N LEU A 167 7.63 -37.79 11.02
CA LEU A 167 6.37 -38.37 11.48
C LEU A 167 5.39 -38.61 10.32
N ASP A 168 4.97 -39.87 10.22
CA ASP A 168 3.81 -40.49 9.57
C ASP A 168 3.51 -40.31 8.08
N LYS A 169 4.23 -39.48 7.30
CA LYS A 169 3.93 -39.35 5.85
C LYS A 169 5.11 -39.22 4.87
N GLY A 170 6.36 -39.37 5.32
CA GLY A 170 7.54 -39.23 4.44
C GLY A 170 7.83 -37.81 3.96
N VAL A 171 7.14 -36.80 4.50
CA VAL A 171 7.33 -35.38 4.19
C VAL A 171 8.42 -34.81 5.10
N LYS A 172 9.48 -34.25 4.53
CA LYS A 172 10.57 -33.62 5.29
C LYS A 172 10.22 -32.16 5.58
N ARG A 173 10.58 -31.69 6.78
CA ARG A 173 10.34 -30.31 7.23
C ARG A 173 11.59 -29.72 7.84
N ALA A 174 11.81 -28.45 7.55
CA ALA A 174 12.89 -27.68 8.15
C ALA A 174 12.34 -26.36 8.71
N THR A 175 12.92 -25.91 9.81
CA THR A 175 12.67 -24.60 10.40
C THR A 175 13.74 -23.64 9.91
N TYR A 176 13.29 -22.56 9.27
CA TYR A 176 14.13 -21.52 8.70
C TYR A 176 14.01 -20.28 9.58
N ARG A 177 15.13 -19.80 10.12
CA ARG A 177 15.22 -18.52 10.84
C ARG A 177 16.01 -17.53 10.00
N LEU A 178 15.32 -16.52 9.48
CA LEU A 178 15.92 -15.44 8.71
C LEU A 178 16.13 -14.23 9.62
N THR A 179 17.37 -13.73 9.69
CA THR A 179 17.70 -12.39 10.18
C THR A 179 18.15 -11.55 8.99
N THR A 180 17.48 -10.44 8.72
CA THR A 180 17.81 -9.52 7.63
C THR A 180 18.19 -8.16 8.19
N SER A 181 19.36 -7.67 7.80
CA SER A 181 19.82 -6.31 8.05
C SER A 181 19.96 -5.56 6.73
N VAL A 182 19.46 -4.33 6.69
CA VAL A 182 19.62 -3.41 5.56
C VAL A 182 20.32 -2.15 6.04
N LEU A 183 21.44 -1.80 5.41
CA LEU A 183 22.17 -0.55 5.60
C LEU A 183 21.98 0.32 4.36
N LEU A 184 21.36 1.46 4.57
CA LEU A 184 21.07 2.47 3.56
C LEU A 184 21.83 3.75 3.90
N ALA A 185 22.55 4.28 2.93
CA ALA A 185 23.13 5.61 3.00
C ALA A 185 22.86 6.34 1.70
N MET A 186 22.36 7.57 1.76
CA MET A 186 22.17 8.40 0.57
C MET A 186 22.50 9.87 0.84
N LYS A 187 23.21 10.48 -0.11
CA LYS A 187 23.47 11.91 -0.16
C LYS A 187 22.57 12.53 -1.22
N VAL A 188 21.69 13.43 -0.78
CA VAL A 188 20.69 14.06 -1.64
C VAL A 188 21.31 15.28 -2.32
N ASN A 189 21.27 15.31 -3.65
CA ASN A 189 21.70 16.44 -4.45
C ASN A 189 20.51 17.33 -4.81
N ARG A 190 20.13 18.21 -3.89
CA ARG A 190 19.14 19.27 -4.13
C ARG A 190 19.61 20.57 -3.49
N PRO A 191 20.01 21.59 -4.28
CA PRO A 191 20.51 22.86 -3.76
C PRO A 191 19.58 23.53 -2.76
N GLU A 192 18.26 23.37 -2.90
CA GLU A 192 17.27 23.97 -2.01
C GLU A 192 17.25 23.35 -0.60
N LEU A 193 17.74 22.11 -0.46
CA LEU A 193 17.76 21.38 0.81
C LEU A 193 19.10 21.52 1.56
N GLY A 194 20.11 22.14 0.93
CA GLY A 194 21.46 22.21 1.49
C GLY A 194 22.16 20.84 1.48
N ASP A 195 23.09 20.65 2.42
CA ASP A 195 23.79 19.36 2.60
C ASP A 195 22.89 18.40 3.40
N LEU A 196 22.25 17.47 2.69
CA LEU A 196 21.32 16.50 3.27
C LEU A 196 21.81 15.07 3.01
N THR A 197 22.06 14.34 4.09
CA THR A 197 22.29 12.90 4.09
C THR A 197 21.16 12.18 4.82
N LEU A 198 20.75 11.02 4.29
CA LEU A 198 19.79 10.13 4.91
C LEU A 198 20.45 8.77 5.06
N ASP A 199 20.68 8.38 6.30
CA ASP A 199 21.35 7.15 6.68
C ASP A 199 20.41 6.32 7.57
N GLY A 200 20.39 5.01 7.37
CA GLY A 200 19.48 4.13 8.10
C GLY A 200 19.98 2.69 8.15
N THR A 201 19.84 2.08 9.31
CA THR A 201 20.02 0.65 9.52
C THR A 201 18.70 0.08 10.01
N LEU A 202 18.21 -0.99 9.37
CA LEU A 202 17.01 -1.71 9.82
C LEU A 202 17.37 -3.19 9.92
N THR A 203 16.95 -3.84 11.00
CA THR A 203 17.13 -5.29 11.19
C THR A 203 15.79 -5.91 11.58
N ARG A 204 15.41 -7.00 10.90
CA ARG A 204 14.20 -7.78 11.18
C ARG A 204 14.50 -9.27 11.21
N GLN A 205 13.65 -10.02 11.89
CA GLN A 205 13.74 -11.47 12.00
C GLN A 205 12.42 -12.13 11.64
N ALA A 206 12.48 -13.30 11.04
CA ALA A 206 11.33 -14.16 10.77
C ALA A 206 11.69 -15.63 10.95
N GLU A 207 10.75 -16.42 11.46
CA GLU A 207 10.88 -17.87 11.60
C GLU A 207 9.70 -18.55 10.90
N ARG A 208 9.99 -19.54 10.05
CA ARG A 208 8.96 -20.33 9.36
C ARG A 208 9.39 -21.81 9.26
N THR A 209 8.47 -22.73 9.52
CA THR A 209 8.69 -24.17 9.29
C THR A 209 8.01 -24.60 8.00
N MET A 210 8.80 -24.97 6.99
CA MET A 210 8.33 -25.30 5.65
C MET A 210 8.73 -26.72 5.25
N GLU A 211 7.92 -27.31 4.38
CA GLU A 211 8.19 -28.60 3.75
C GLU A 211 9.25 -28.45 2.65
N PHE A 212 10.05 -29.48 2.42
CA PHE A 212 11.02 -29.53 1.35
C PHE A 212 11.16 -30.95 0.81
N ASP A 213 11.34 -31.07 -0.50
CA ASP A 213 11.46 -32.37 -1.18
C ASP A 213 12.93 -32.83 -1.24
N ASP A 214 13.82 -31.91 -1.62
CA ASP A 214 15.25 -32.11 -1.81
C ASP A 214 16.05 -30.88 -1.32
N GLN A 215 17.38 -30.92 -1.49
CA GLN A 215 18.23 -29.79 -1.10
C GLN A 215 17.88 -28.50 -1.86
N PHE A 216 17.42 -28.61 -3.11
CA PHE A 216 16.97 -27.46 -3.90
C PHE A 216 15.72 -26.80 -3.31
N GLY A 217 14.84 -27.59 -2.72
CA GLY A 217 13.69 -27.11 -1.94
C GLY A 217 14.10 -26.11 -0.86
N HIS A 218 15.27 -26.25 -0.24
CA HIS A 218 15.78 -25.26 0.72
C HIS A 218 16.06 -23.91 0.05
N VAL A 219 16.70 -23.89 -1.13
CA VAL A 219 17.00 -22.62 -1.83
C VAL A 219 15.71 -21.90 -2.22
N SER A 220 14.70 -22.62 -2.70
CA SER A 220 13.39 -22.01 -3.01
C SER A 220 12.73 -21.43 -1.75
N ASN A 221 12.77 -22.15 -0.64
CA ASN A 221 12.17 -21.72 0.63
C ASN A 221 12.90 -20.50 1.21
N MET A 222 14.23 -20.50 1.17
CA MET A 222 15.06 -19.34 1.55
C MET A 222 14.76 -18.13 0.66
N GLY A 223 14.68 -18.33 -0.66
CA GLY A 223 14.37 -17.28 -1.62
C GLY A 223 13.05 -16.57 -1.33
N ARG A 224 11.97 -17.33 -1.07
CA ARG A 224 10.66 -16.76 -0.70
C ARG A 224 10.71 -15.96 0.61
N MET A 225 11.42 -16.46 1.61
CA MET A 225 11.56 -15.74 2.88
C MET A 225 12.35 -14.43 2.73
N VAL A 226 13.43 -14.46 1.94
CA VAL A 226 14.22 -13.27 1.61
C VAL A 226 13.37 -12.25 0.86
N GLU A 227 12.63 -12.69 -0.16
CA GLU A 227 11.76 -11.83 -0.97
C GLU A 227 10.68 -11.14 -0.14
N ASP A 228 9.92 -11.90 0.66
CA ASP A 228 8.90 -11.35 1.57
C ASP A 228 9.51 -10.32 2.54
N MET A 229 10.68 -10.65 3.12
CA MET A 229 11.35 -9.79 4.09
C MET A 229 11.89 -8.51 3.43
N GLU A 230 12.51 -8.58 2.25
CA GLU A 230 12.99 -7.38 1.55
C GLU A 230 11.85 -6.44 1.16
N ILE A 231 10.68 -6.97 0.76
CA ILE A 231 9.50 -6.16 0.45
C ILE A 231 9.02 -5.39 1.68
N ASP A 232 8.93 -6.04 2.84
CA ASP A 232 8.54 -5.43 4.12
C ASP A 232 9.58 -4.39 4.60
N MET A 233 10.87 -4.73 4.48
CA MET A 233 11.99 -3.83 4.84
C MET A 233 12.02 -2.59 3.96
N ARG A 234 11.82 -2.73 2.65
CA ARG A 234 11.77 -1.61 1.70
C ARG A 234 10.58 -0.70 1.97
N SER A 235 9.41 -1.29 2.21
CA SER A 235 8.21 -0.54 2.59
C SER A 235 8.40 0.21 3.91
N SER A 236 9.09 -0.41 4.87
CA SER A 236 9.43 0.22 6.16
C SER A 236 10.44 1.37 6.00
N LEU A 237 11.46 1.24 5.15
CA LEU A 237 12.44 2.31 4.91
C LEU A 237 11.79 3.52 4.23
N ASP A 238 10.90 3.30 3.27
CA ASP A 238 10.15 4.37 2.59
C ASP A 238 9.13 5.03 3.53
N GLY A 239 8.27 4.23 4.14
CA GLY A 239 7.16 4.68 4.96
C GLY A 239 7.55 5.21 6.34
N LEU A 240 8.53 4.60 7.02
CA LEU A 240 8.89 4.94 8.40
C LEU A 240 10.10 5.87 8.46
N TYR A 241 11.23 5.54 7.80
CA TYR A 241 12.47 6.30 8.01
C TYR A 241 12.41 7.70 7.42
N ILE A 242 12.06 7.83 6.14
CA ILE A 242 12.03 9.15 5.46
C ILE A 242 10.84 9.99 5.97
N SER A 243 9.66 9.38 6.11
CA SER A 243 8.48 10.12 6.57
C SER A 243 8.58 10.56 8.03
N LYS A 244 9.10 9.71 8.93
CA LYS A 244 9.22 10.07 10.37
C LYS A 244 10.32 11.12 10.59
N THR A 245 11.46 11.01 9.91
CA THR A 245 12.51 12.05 9.99
C THR A 245 11.97 13.40 9.49
N ARG A 246 11.22 13.41 8.39
CA ARG A 246 10.52 14.60 7.90
C ARG A 246 9.51 15.16 8.91
N GLU A 247 8.71 14.30 9.55
CA GLU A 247 7.76 14.70 10.59
C GLU A 247 8.46 15.37 11.78
N VAL A 248 9.56 14.78 12.27
CA VAL A 248 10.36 15.32 13.37
C VAL A 248 10.93 16.69 12.98
N ILE A 249 11.51 16.83 11.79
CA ILE A 249 12.04 18.12 11.29
C ILE A 249 10.94 19.19 11.23
N ASN A 250 9.78 18.84 10.69
CA ASN A 250 8.63 19.76 10.63
C ASN A 250 8.09 20.12 12.04
N GLY A 251 8.19 19.19 12.99
CA GLY A 251 7.85 19.41 14.39
C GLY A 251 8.81 20.35 15.13
N MET A 252 10.11 20.30 14.79
CA MET A 252 11.14 21.14 15.39
C MET A 252 11.01 22.62 15.01
N ARG A 253 10.59 22.91 13.77
CA ARG A 253 10.43 24.28 13.28
C ARG A 253 9.10 24.46 12.56
N LYS A 254 8.10 24.92 13.30
CA LYS A 254 6.80 25.33 12.74
C LYS A 254 6.94 26.72 12.11
N LEU A 255 6.80 26.80 10.79
CA LEU A 255 6.83 28.06 10.04
C LEU A 255 5.58 28.93 10.28
N GLN A 256 4.51 28.34 10.85
CA GLN A 256 3.33 29.05 11.34
C GLN A 256 2.91 28.49 12.71
N GLN A 257 2.74 29.37 13.70
CA GLN A 257 1.99 29.05 14.91
C GLN A 257 0.49 29.11 14.57
N GLY A 258 -0.11 27.96 14.24
CA GLY A 258 -1.56 27.81 14.36
C GLY A 258 -1.98 27.85 15.83
N PRO A 259 -3.22 28.24 16.15
CA PRO A 259 -3.66 28.42 17.53
C PRO A 259 -3.51 27.11 18.33
N ALA A 260 -2.98 27.21 19.54
CA ALA A 260 -2.81 26.08 20.43
C ALA A 260 -4.18 25.48 20.81
N MET A 261 -4.50 24.29 20.31
CA MET A 261 -5.71 23.57 20.75
C MET A 261 -5.37 22.69 21.96
N ALA A 262 -5.89 23.11 23.12
CA ALA A 262 -5.97 22.30 24.33
C ALA A 262 -6.95 21.12 24.15
N ASN A 263 -6.97 20.19 25.12
CA ASN A 263 -7.77 18.96 25.20
C ASN A 263 -9.31 19.14 25.32
N PRO A 264 -10.09 19.00 24.24
CA PRO A 264 -11.43 18.37 24.36
C PRO A 264 -11.73 17.29 23.30
N PHE A 265 -10.78 16.96 22.42
CA PHE A 265 -10.98 16.15 21.20
C PHE A 265 -11.35 14.66 21.43
N VAL A 266 -11.03 14.08 22.58
CA VAL A 266 -11.18 12.63 22.83
C VAL A 266 -12.63 12.24 23.23
N GLY A 267 -13.41 13.17 23.78
CA GLY A 267 -14.81 12.91 24.17
C GLY A 267 -15.80 13.00 23.00
N GLU A 268 -15.52 13.88 22.02
CA GLU A 268 -16.38 14.07 20.85
C GLU A 268 -16.21 12.98 19.79
N LEU A 269 -15.01 12.38 19.65
CA LEU A 269 -14.77 11.30 18.69
C LEU A 269 -15.59 10.04 19.01
N THR A 270 -15.68 9.64 20.28
CA THR A 270 -16.45 8.45 20.69
C THR A 270 -17.95 8.63 20.43
N GLY A 271 -18.47 9.85 20.57
CA GLY A 271 -19.85 10.20 20.24
C GLY A 271 -20.13 10.36 18.73
N ALA A 272 -19.12 10.76 17.95
CA ALA A 272 -19.21 10.90 16.51
C ALA A 272 -19.13 9.54 15.79
N VAL A 273 -18.29 8.61 16.27
CA VAL A 273 -18.13 7.25 15.72
C VAL A 273 -19.42 6.44 15.83
N LEU A 274 -20.16 6.57 16.95
CA LEU A 274 -21.48 5.94 17.13
C LEU A 274 -22.58 6.53 16.23
N LYS A 275 -22.45 7.82 15.83
CA LYS A 275 -23.42 8.49 14.94
C LYS A 275 -23.16 8.26 13.44
N HIS A 276 -21.94 7.87 13.06
CA HIS A 276 -21.52 7.79 11.66
C HIS A 276 -21.87 6.45 10.98
N GLY A 277 -22.11 5.38 11.75
CA GLY A 277 -22.44 4.05 11.21
C GLY A 277 -23.87 3.89 10.67
N LEU A 278 -24.81 4.78 11.05
CA LEU A 278 -26.24 4.62 10.73
C LEU A 278 -26.74 5.44 9.51
N LYS A 279 -25.88 6.21 8.82
CA LYS A 279 -26.32 7.26 7.86
C LYS A 279 -26.08 7.00 6.37
N GLN A 280 -25.28 6.00 5.98
CA GLN A 280 -24.60 6.02 4.68
C GLN A 280 -25.49 5.77 3.44
N GLY A 281 -26.70 5.20 3.58
CA GLY A 281 -27.67 5.11 2.46
C GLY A 281 -28.41 6.42 2.15
N ASN A 282 -28.39 7.39 3.05
CA ASN A 282 -29.15 8.65 2.92
C ASN A 282 -28.32 9.82 2.34
N GLU A 283 -26.99 9.74 2.31
CA GLU A 283 -26.11 10.88 2.00
C GLU A 283 -25.92 11.15 0.50
N PHE A 284 -26.48 10.33 -0.39
CA PHE A 284 -26.35 10.56 -1.83
C PHE A 284 -27.11 11.81 -2.30
N PHE A 285 -28.17 12.23 -1.58
CA PHE A 285 -29.05 13.33 -2.00
C PHE A 285 -29.59 14.24 -0.87
N THR A 286 -29.12 14.14 0.37
CA THR A 286 -29.62 15.01 1.44
C THR A 286 -28.78 16.28 1.58
N HIS A 287 -29.41 17.42 1.28
CA HIS A 287 -28.86 18.74 1.62
C HIS A 287 -28.69 18.81 3.13
N GLY A 288 -27.46 19.08 3.62
CA GLY A 288 -27.15 19.30 5.04
C GLY A 288 -28.27 20.15 5.66
N ASP A 289 -28.82 19.85 6.82
CA ASP A 289 -28.11 19.82 8.09
C ASP A 289 -28.88 18.93 9.09
N GLY A 290 -29.00 17.64 8.82
CA GLY A 290 -29.44 16.61 9.80
C GLY A 290 -30.77 16.81 10.56
N SER A 291 -31.54 17.86 10.29
CA SER A 291 -32.72 18.27 11.07
C SER A 291 -33.97 18.54 10.21
N GLY A 292 -33.86 18.43 8.89
CA GLY A 292 -35.02 18.43 8.01
C GLY A 292 -34.66 17.93 6.61
N LEU A 293 -35.15 16.74 6.25
CA LEU A 293 -35.05 16.25 4.86
C LEU A 293 -35.91 17.12 3.94
N CYS A 294 -35.31 17.71 2.92
CA CYS A 294 -36.02 18.42 1.85
C CYS A 294 -36.19 17.48 0.64
N ALA A 295 -37.39 16.91 0.47
CA ALA A 295 -37.67 15.92 -0.58
C ALA A 295 -37.81 16.49 -2.01
N GLY A 296 -37.18 17.63 -2.31
CA GLY A 296 -37.31 18.30 -3.60
C GLY A 296 -38.64 19.03 -3.80
N SER A 297 -38.74 19.78 -4.91
CA SER A 297 -39.85 20.72 -5.21
C SER A 297 -41.19 20.03 -5.51
N HIS A 298 -41.16 18.74 -5.82
CA HIS A 298 -42.33 17.96 -6.27
C HIS A 298 -42.70 16.79 -5.34
N ALA A 299 -42.04 16.62 -4.19
CA ALA A 299 -42.40 15.55 -3.27
C ALA A 299 -43.76 15.79 -2.58
N PRO A 300 -44.55 14.72 -2.36
CA PRO A 300 -45.80 14.79 -1.62
C PRO A 300 -45.56 15.26 -0.17
N LYS A 301 -46.46 16.11 0.34
CA LYS A 301 -46.27 16.92 1.56
C LYS A 301 -46.27 16.15 2.90
N ASP A 302 -46.45 14.84 2.90
CA ASP A 302 -46.83 14.06 4.09
C ASP A 302 -45.74 13.14 4.69
N ALA A 303 -44.46 13.29 4.29
CA ALA A 303 -43.38 12.47 4.84
C ALA A 303 -43.03 12.87 6.30
N LYS A 304 -43.30 11.99 7.28
CA LYS A 304 -42.88 12.13 8.68
C LYS A 304 -41.69 11.21 9.03
N PRO A 305 -40.79 11.61 9.95
CA PRO A 305 -39.67 10.77 10.39
C PRO A 305 -40.12 9.83 11.53
N ASP A 306 -39.60 8.60 11.52
CA ASP A 306 -39.62 7.72 12.69
C ASP A 306 -38.18 7.32 13.04
N VAL A 307 -37.86 7.31 14.34
CA VAL A 307 -36.54 7.04 14.89
C VAL A 307 -36.62 5.72 15.65
N THR A 308 -35.97 4.68 15.13
CA THR A 308 -35.80 3.43 15.86
C THR A 308 -34.44 2.79 15.59
N GLU A 309 -33.86 2.30 16.69
CA GLU A 309 -32.56 1.66 16.82
C GLU A 309 -32.55 0.24 16.25
N GLY A 310 -31.41 -0.18 15.67
CA GLY A 310 -31.04 -1.60 15.55
C GLY A 310 -30.73 -2.08 14.13
N GLY A 311 -29.50 -2.57 13.94
CA GLY A 311 -29.07 -3.34 12.77
C GLY A 311 -27.54 -3.42 12.62
N ASP A 312 -26.89 -4.33 13.36
CA ASP A 312 -25.48 -4.68 13.20
C ASP A 312 -25.24 -5.37 11.85
N LEU A 313 -24.77 -4.64 10.83
CA LEU A 313 -24.29 -5.19 9.55
C LEU A 313 -23.08 -4.40 9.02
N LEU A 314 -21.89 -5.00 9.16
CA LEU A 314 -20.58 -4.79 8.48
C LEU A 314 -20.38 -3.48 7.69
N ASP A 315 -19.81 -2.46 8.34
CA ASP A 315 -19.62 -1.08 7.86
C ASP A 315 -18.23 -0.82 7.19
N SER A 316 -17.68 -1.79 6.44
CA SER A 316 -16.25 -1.76 6.05
C SER A 316 -15.90 -2.06 4.58
N GLY A 317 -16.84 -1.95 3.63
CA GLY A 317 -16.60 -2.25 2.21
C GLY A 317 -16.58 -1.03 1.28
N VAL A 318 -16.00 -1.19 0.08
CA VAL A 318 -16.05 -0.18 -1.01
C VAL A 318 -17.49 -0.09 -1.54
N LEU A 319 -18.01 1.11 -1.78
CA LEU A 319 -19.33 1.28 -2.38
C LEU A 319 -19.24 1.13 -3.90
N TYR A 320 -19.91 0.13 -4.46
CA TYR A 320 -19.94 -0.13 -5.90
C TYR A 320 -21.31 0.25 -6.47
N LEU A 321 -21.34 1.31 -7.26
CA LEU A 321 -22.52 1.80 -7.97
C LEU A 321 -22.55 1.26 -9.39
N HIS A 322 -23.46 0.34 -9.68
CA HIS A 322 -23.62 -0.20 -11.03
C HIS A 322 -24.95 0.17 -11.68
N GLY A 323 -24.95 0.30 -12.99
CA GLY A 323 -26.10 0.77 -13.75
C GLY A 323 -25.89 0.69 -15.26
N PRO A 324 -26.92 1.00 -16.06
CA PRO A 324 -26.77 1.16 -17.49
C PRO A 324 -25.95 2.43 -17.80
N ARG A 325 -25.17 2.40 -18.89
CA ARG A 325 -24.28 3.51 -19.32
C ARG A 325 -24.98 4.87 -19.43
N VAL A 326 -26.26 4.85 -19.76
CA VAL A 326 -27.08 6.05 -19.97
C VAL A 326 -27.60 6.67 -18.68
N ALA A 327 -27.38 6.06 -17.51
CA ALA A 327 -27.95 6.54 -16.24
C ALA A 327 -27.11 7.62 -15.52
N GLY A 328 -26.16 8.26 -16.18
CA GLY A 328 -25.47 9.43 -15.61
C GLY A 328 -24.60 9.15 -14.37
N GLN A 329 -23.95 7.99 -14.30
CA GLN A 329 -23.10 7.58 -13.16
C GLN A 329 -21.99 8.59 -12.83
N THR A 330 -21.39 9.21 -13.85
CA THR A 330 -20.39 10.27 -13.66
C THR A 330 -20.98 11.52 -13.01
N SER A 331 -22.17 11.94 -13.44
CA SER A 331 -22.91 13.03 -12.79
C SER A 331 -23.25 12.71 -11.34
N LEU A 332 -23.64 11.46 -11.05
CA LEU A 332 -23.88 10.99 -9.69
C LEU A 332 -22.64 11.07 -8.80
N LEU A 333 -21.48 10.61 -9.28
CA LEU A 333 -20.22 10.71 -8.54
C LEU A 333 -19.82 12.16 -8.28
N LEU A 334 -19.91 13.02 -9.29
CA LEU A 334 -19.57 14.44 -9.13
C LEU A 334 -20.51 15.15 -8.15
N GLN A 335 -21.80 14.82 -8.20
CA GLN A 335 -22.79 15.37 -7.29
C GLN A 335 -22.54 14.91 -5.84
N PHE A 336 -22.18 13.65 -5.66
CA PHE A 336 -21.75 13.13 -4.37
C PHE A 336 -20.46 13.83 -3.92
N GLY A 337 -19.44 13.93 -4.77
CA GLY A 337 -18.21 14.66 -4.47
C GLY A 337 -18.49 16.10 -4.02
N PHE A 338 -19.38 16.81 -4.70
CA PHE A 338 -19.77 18.17 -4.34
C PHE A 338 -20.40 18.25 -2.94
N SER A 339 -21.29 17.32 -2.57
CA SER A 339 -21.88 17.30 -1.23
C SER A 339 -20.85 17.00 -0.15
N GLN A 340 -19.85 16.17 -0.46
CA GLN A 340 -18.73 15.88 0.43
C GLN A 340 -17.82 17.10 0.64
N VAL A 341 -17.52 17.85 -0.42
CA VAL A 341 -16.75 19.11 -0.29
C VAL A 341 -17.49 20.14 0.55
N LEU A 342 -18.81 20.27 0.36
CA LEU A 342 -19.66 21.12 1.21
C LEU A 342 -19.61 20.70 2.68
N ALA A 343 -19.52 19.40 2.96
CA ALA A 343 -19.30 18.86 4.30
C ALA A 343 -17.85 19.03 4.82
N GLY A 344 -17.01 19.78 4.10
CA GLY A 344 -15.63 20.10 4.49
C GLY A 344 -14.60 19.09 4.04
N ARG A 345 -14.97 18.02 3.32
CA ARG A 345 -14.07 16.94 2.89
C ARG A 345 -13.29 17.32 1.63
N SER A 346 -12.16 16.66 1.40
CA SER A 346 -11.38 16.77 0.17
C SER A 346 -11.64 15.54 -0.70
N VAL A 347 -11.88 15.77 -1.98
CA VAL A 347 -12.39 14.75 -2.90
C VAL A 347 -11.43 14.59 -4.06
N VAL A 348 -11.05 13.34 -4.32
CA VAL A 348 -10.33 12.97 -5.54
C VAL A 348 -11.23 12.12 -6.42
N LEU A 349 -11.44 12.55 -7.67
CA LEU A 349 -12.11 11.78 -8.71
C LEU A 349 -11.08 11.23 -9.69
N VAL A 350 -11.05 9.92 -9.82
CA VAL A 350 -10.19 9.20 -10.76
C VAL A 350 -11.01 8.75 -11.97
N MET A 351 -10.51 9.05 -13.16
CA MET A 351 -11.13 8.69 -14.44
C MET A 351 -10.15 7.90 -15.30
N CYS A 352 -10.66 6.92 -16.05
CA CYS A 352 -9.84 6.13 -16.97
C CYS A 352 -9.67 6.86 -18.32
N GLY A 353 -8.45 7.30 -18.68
CA GLY A 353 -8.18 8.01 -19.94
C GLY A 353 -6.88 8.83 -19.96
N SER A 354 -6.61 9.54 -21.07
CA SER A 354 -5.39 10.37 -21.23
C SER A 354 -5.63 11.87 -21.05
N ALA A 355 -4.68 12.53 -20.37
CA ALA A 355 -4.68 13.99 -20.19
C ALA A 355 -4.14 14.68 -21.46
N GLY A 356 -4.99 14.79 -22.49
CA GLY A 356 -4.72 15.54 -23.71
C GLY A 356 -5.38 16.92 -23.69
N ALA A 357 -4.59 17.98 -23.86
CA ALA A 357 -5.08 19.35 -23.99
C ALA A 357 -6.08 19.48 -25.16
N SER A 358 -7.24 20.11 -24.90
CA SER A 358 -8.29 20.58 -25.82
C SER A 358 -9.54 19.74 -26.13
N GLN A 359 -9.89 18.68 -25.38
CA GLN A 359 -11.22 18.04 -25.46
C GLN A 359 -11.59 17.65 -24.02
N GLN A 360 -12.58 18.21 -23.31
CA GLN A 360 -14.03 18.12 -23.55
C GLN A 360 -14.48 16.79 -24.18
N PRO A 361 -14.37 15.67 -23.42
CA PRO A 361 -15.46 14.69 -23.46
C PRO A 361 -16.18 14.58 -22.12
N ALA A 362 -15.59 15.07 -21.01
CA ALA A 362 -16.25 15.09 -19.70
C ALA A 362 -17.40 16.13 -19.66
N ALA A 363 -17.18 17.34 -20.19
CA ALA A 363 -18.18 18.41 -20.14
C ALA A 363 -19.47 18.10 -20.94
N SER A 364 -19.41 17.23 -21.96
CA SER A 364 -20.57 16.85 -22.78
C SER A 364 -21.40 15.70 -22.19
N GLN A 365 -21.00 15.10 -21.07
CA GLN A 365 -21.75 14.04 -20.38
C GLN A 365 -22.15 14.44 -18.95
N ILE A 366 -21.50 15.47 -18.40
CA ILE A 366 -21.82 15.98 -17.08
C ILE A 366 -23.04 16.88 -17.19
N VAL A 367 -24.14 16.37 -16.70
CA VAL A 367 -25.39 17.12 -16.63
C VAL A 367 -25.52 17.78 -15.25
N PRO A 368 -25.72 19.11 -15.18
CA PRO A 368 -25.91 19.83 -13.92
C PRO A 368 -27.21 19.40 -13.23
N LEU A 369 -27.17 19.25 -11.91
CA LEU A 369 -28.39 19.03 -11.13
C LEU A 369 -29.21 20.32 -11.07
N THR A 370 -30.51 20.22 -11.36
CA THR A 370 -31.42 21.37 -11.17
C THR A 370 -31.54 21.66 -9.66
N PRO A 371 -31.25 22.90 -9.19
CA PRO A 371 -31.31 23.24 -7.77
C PRO A 371 -32.72 23.05 -7.22
N CYS A 372 -32.81 22.52 -5.99
CA CYS A 372 -34.09 22.37 -5.31
C CYS A 372 -34.79 23.72 -5.16
N ALA A 373 -36.02 23.86 -5.66
CA ALA A 373 -36.77 25.13 -5.54
C ALA A 373 -37.09 25.56 -4.09
N LYS A 374 -36.87 24.71 -3.08
CA LYS A 374 -37.14 25.00 -1.66
C LYS A 374 -35.91 25.41 -0.86
N CYS A 375 -34.76 24.78 -1.10
CA CYS A 375 -33.50 25.06 -0.36
C CYS A 375 -32.36 25.55 -1.27
N HIS A 376 -32.57 25.63 -2.58
CA HIS A 376 -31.61 26.06 -3.60
C HIS A 376 -30.30 25.25 -3.65
N LEU A 377 -30.28 24.07 -3.02
CA LEU A 377 -29.17 23.12 -3.06
C LEU A 377 -29.55 21.87 -3.87
N PRO A 378 -28.58 21.22 -4.53
CA PRO A 378 -27.25 21.74 -4.81
C PRO A 378 -27.38 22.89 -5.84
N VAL A 379 -26.49 23.88 -5.78
CA VAL A 379 -26.44 24.97 -6.77
C VAL A 379 -26.13 24.36 -8.15
N GLN A 380 -26.56 25.00 -9.25
CA GLN A 380 -26.17 24.57 -10.60
C GLN A 380 -24.67 24.28 -10.64
N THR A 381 -24.28 23.08 -11.08
CA THR A 381 -22.88 22.66 -11.09
C THR A 381 -22.08 23.62 -11.98
N GLY A 382 -21.37 24.57 -11.37
CA GLY A 382 -20.55 25.56 -12.06
C GLY A 382 -20.60 26.97 -11.50
N GLU A 383 -21.56 27.31 -10.62
CA GLU A 383 -21.65 28.69 -10.08
C GLU A 383 -20.69 28.97 -8.91
N ASP A 384 -20.27 27.94 -8.17
CA ASP A 384 -19.42 28.08 -6.97
C ASP A 384 -17.98 27.57 -7.20
N ASN A 385 -17.18 28.36 -7.92
CA ASN A 385 -15.82 28.02 -8.34
C ASN A 385 -14.89 27.63 -7.18
N GLY A 386 -15.13 28.13 -5.96
CA GLY A 386 -14.33 27.80 -4.78
C GLY A 386 -14.55 26.36 -4.29
N ILE A 387 -15.76 25.83 -4.43
CA ILE A 387 -16.09 24.45 -4.04
C ILE A 387 -15.51 23.46 -5.07
N TRP A 388 -15.66 23.78 -6.36
CA TRP A 388 -15.10 22.97 -7.44
C TRP A 388 -13.57 22.84 -7.39
N SER A 389 -12.86 23.87 -6.90
CA SER A 389 -11.39 23.80 -6.74
C SER A 389 -10.90 22.74 -5.74
N ARG A 390 -11.78 22.21 -4.88
CA ARG A 390 -11.46 21.17 -3.90
C ARG A 390 -11.80 19.75 -4.38
N ILE A 391 -12.30 19.61 -5.61
CA ILE A 391 -12.45 18.33 -6.29
C ILE A 391 -11.28 18.16 -7.25
N HIS A 392 -10.36 17.27 -6.93
CA HIS A 392 -9.19 17.00 -7.76
C HIS A 392 -9.48 15.86 -8.72
N ILE A 393 -9.41 16.12 -10.02
CA ILE A 393 -9.60 15.10 -11.06
C ILE A 393 -8.26 14.54 -11.50
N LYS A 394 -8.10 13.22 -11.47
CA LYS A 394 -6.93 12.50 -11.98
C LYS A 394 -7.32 11.55 -13.10
N TYR A 395 -6.52 11.56 -14.17
CA TYR A 395 -6.67 10.66 -15.30
C TYR A 395 -5.58 9.59 -15.24
N LEU A 396 -6.00 8.32 -15.21
CA LEU A 396 -5.12 7.15 -15.16
C LEU A 396 -5.49 6.19 -16.30
N HIS A 397 -4.56 5.37 -16.77
CA HIS A 397 -4.74 4.61 -18.02
C HIS A 397 -4.87 3.09 -17.80
N SER A 398 -4.52 2.59 -16.63
CA SER A 398 -4.47 1.16 -16.35
C SER A 398 -4.73 0.85 -14.88
N SER A 399 -5.10 -0.39 -14.57
CA SER A 399 -5.20 -0.86 -13.19
C SER A 399 -3.90 -0.69 -12.42
N ALA A 400 -2.73 -0.87 -13.07
CA ALA A 400 -1.43 -0.64 -12.44
C ALA A 400 -1.22 0.83 -12.03
N GLU A 401 -1.58 1.78 -12.89
CA GLU A 401 -1.53 3.21 -12.55
C GLU A 401 -2.50 3.57 -11.42
N LEU A 402 -3.70 2.97 -11.43
CA LEU A 402 -4.67 3.11 -10.34
C LEU A 402 -4.09 2.57 -9.03
N GLN A 403 -3.55 1.36 -9.02
CA GLN A 403 -2.91 0.76 -7.84
C GLN A 403 -1.76 1.63 -7.32
N HIS A 404 -0.86 2.08 -8.19
CA HIS A 404 0.22 2.98 -7.79
C HIS A 404 -0.30 4.29 -7.21
N PHE A 405 -1.36 4.86 -7.78
CA PHE A 405 -1.98 6.05 -7.24
C PHE A 405 -2.57 5.81 -5.84
N LEU A 406 -3.31 4.72 -5.65
CA LEU A 406 -3.89 4.34 -4.36
C LEU A 406 -2.81 4.14 -3.29
N CYS A 407 -1.73 3.43 -3.61
CA CYS A 407 -0.58 3.31 -2.72
C CYS A 407 0.04 4.68 -2.45
N SER A 408 0.16 5.55 -3.46
CA SER A 408 0.77 6.87 -3.24
C SER A 408 -0.08 7.84 -2.42
N LEU A 409 -1.37 7.54 -2.17
CA LEU A 409 -2.31 8.47 -1.53
C LEU A 409 -1.77 8.93 -0.15
N HIS A 410 -1.19 7.99 0.62
CA HIS A 410 -0.61 8.30 1.94
C HIS A 410 0.61 9.24 1.90
N VAL A 411 1.27 9.36 0.74
CA VAL A 411 2.44 10.22 0.53
C VAL A 411 2.06 11.56 -0.11
N VAL A 412 1.14 11.51 -1.07
CA VAL A 412 0.88 12.62 -2.00
C VAL A 412 -0.21 13.56 -1.49
N ASP A 413 -1.22 13.04 -0.78
CA ASP A 413 -2.38 13.83 -0.37
C ASP A 413 -2.98 13.34 0.96
N LYS A 414 -2.66 14.04 2.04
CA LYS A 414 -3.13 13.72 3.40
C LYS A 414 -4.51 14.31 3.72
N GLU A 415 -5.04 15.15 2.84
CA GLU A 415 -6.32 15.83 3.05
C GLU A 415 -7.47 15.07 2.39
N THR A 416 -7.17 14.22 1.40
CA THR A 416 -8.16 13.37 0.74
C THR A 416 -8.91 12.51 1.76
N SER A 417 -10.23 12.64 1.74
CA SER A 417 -11.17 11.94 2.62
C SER A 417 -12.21 11.15 1.83
N VAL A 418 -12.35 11.47 0.55
CA VAL A 418 -13.28 10.80 -0.38
C VAL A 418 -12.56 10.51 -1.68
N LEU A 419 -12.62 9.25 -2.10
CA LEU A 419 -12.10 8.76 -3.35
C LEU A 419 -13.23 8.24 -4.23
N LEU A 420 -13.32 8.77 -5.44
CA LEU A 420 -14.32 8.40 -6.44
C LEU A 420 -13.61 7.82 -7.65
N VAL A 421 -14.05 6.67 -8.15
CA VAL A 421 -13.47 6.03 -9.35
C VAL A 421 -14.57 5.83 -10.39
N GLU A 422 -14.40 6.48 -11.53
CA GLU A 422 -15.31 6.37 -12.68
C GLU A 422 -14.95 5.16 -13.54
N GLY A 423 -15.97 4.35 -13.89
CA GLY A 423 -15.84 3.25 -14.84
C GLY A 423 -14.75 2.23 -14.45
N PHE A 424 -14.87 1.66 -13.25
CA PHE A 424 -13.86 0.77 -12.66
C PHE A 424 -13.46 -0.39 -13.58
N GLU A 425 -14.39 -0.95 -14.33
CA GLU A 425 -14.13 -2.01 -15.30
C GLU A 425 -13.18 -1.59 -16.43
N ARG A 426 -13.10 -0.29 -16.75
CA ARG A 426 -12.28 0.23 -17.85
C ARG A 426 -10.79 0.12 -17.58
N PHE A 427 -10.39 0.03 -16.31
CA PHE A 427 -9.01 -0.19 -15.90
C PHE A 427 -8.51 -1.61 -16.18
N PHE A 428 -9.41 -2.54 -16.51
CA PHE A 428 -9.12 -3.95 -16.73
C PHE A 428 -9.45 -4.34 -18.17
N THR A 429 -8.53 -4.05 -19.10
CA THR A 429 -8.70 -4.31 -20.53
C THR A 429 -8.62 -5.79 -20.90
N ASP A 430 -7.88 -6.58 -20.11
CA ASP A 430 -7.78 -8.04 -20.28
C ASP A 430 -8.78 -8.73 -19.34
N HIS A 431 -9.90 -9.18 -19.88
CA HIS A 431 -11.02 -9.81 -19.17
C HIS A 431 -10.67 -11.15 -18.46
N SER A 432 -9.40 -11.57 -18.46
CA SER A 432 -8.93 -12.89 -18.03
C SER A 432 -8.38 -12.97 -16.60
N HIS A 433 -8.20 -11.84 -15.90
CA HIS A 433 -7.50 -11.83 -14.60
C HIS A 433 -8.28 -11.12 -13.50
N MET A 434 -9.33 -11.77 -12.97
CA MET A 434 -10.02 -11.35 -11.74
C MET A 434 -9.07 -11.11 -10.55
N GLY A 435 -7.87 -11.73 -10.55
CA GLY A 435 -6.80 -11.44 -9.57
C GLY A 435 -6.40 -9.96 -9.51
N SER A 436 -6.28 -9.27 -10.65
CA SER A 436 -5.96 -7.84 -10.69
C SER A 436 -7.10 -6.98 -10.13
N VAL A 437 -8.36 -7.40 -10.36
CA VAL A 437 -9.55 -6.75 -9.81
C VAL A 437 -9.54 -6.83 -8.28
N TYR A 438 -9.34 -8.03 -7.72
CA TYR A 438 -9.27 -8.22 -6.26
C TYR A 438 -8.11 -7.46 -5.63
N GLN A 439 -6.94 -7.47 -6.27
CA GLN A 439 -5.78 -6.71 -5.79
C GLN A 439 -6.06 -5.21 -5.77
N THR A 440 -6.71 -4.68 -6.81
CA THR A 440 -7.08 -3.25 -6.88
C THR A 440 -8.12 -2.89 -5.82
N LEU A 441 -9.08 -3.78 -5.55
CA LEU A 441 -10.05 -3.61 -4.46
C LEU A 441 -9.38 -3.63 -3.09
N ALA A 442 -8.35 -4.44 -2.89
CA ALA A 442 -7.57 -4.44 -1.66
C ALA A 442 -6.88 -3.09 -1.44
N PHE A 443 -6.24 -2.53 -2.47
CA PHE A 443 -5.66 -1.19 -2.39
C PHE A 443 -6.70 -0.09 -2.17
N LEU A 444 -7.91 -0.24 -2.69
CA LEU A 444 -9.01 0.70 -2.42
C LEU A 444 -9.46 0.66 -0.96
N LEU A 445 -9.56 -0.53 -0.36
CA LEU A 445 -9.87 -0.69 1.07
C LEU A 445 -8.76 -0.12 1.94
N GLU A 446 -7.50 -0.41 1.62
CA GLU A 446 -6.35 0.14 2.35
C GLU A 446 -6.30 1.67 2.25
N ALA A 447 -6.55 2.24 1.07
CA ALA A 447 -6.69 3.68 0.89
C ALA A 447 -7.87 4.24 1.71
N GLN A 448 -9.00 3.52 1.77
CA GLN A 448 -10.16 3.90 2.58
C GLN A 448 -9.83 3.94 4.07
N GLU A 449 -9.14 2.93 4.59
CA GLU A 449 -8.68 2.87 5.98
C GLU A 449 -7.68 3.99 6.27
N HIS A 450 -6.75 4.25 5.35
CA HIS A 450 -5.82 5.35 5.46
C HIS A 450 -6.53 6.71 5.52
N MET A 451 -7.44 7.00 4.60
CA MET A 451 -8.23 8.24 4.59
C MET A 451 -9.02 8.39 5.89
N ARG A 452 -9.64 7.30 6.37
CA ARG A 452 -10.37 7.27 7.65
C ARG A 452 -9.47 7.58 8.83
N ALA A 453 -8.26 7.03 8.86
CA ALA A 453 -7.28 7.31 9.92
C ALA A 453 -6.73 8.74 9.85
N ALA A 454 -6.50 9.28 8.64
CA ALA A 454 -5.89 10.58 8.44
C ALA A 454 -6.86 11.75 8.65
N THR A 455 -8.11 11.60 8.22
CA THR A 455 -9.08 12.71 8.15
C THR A 455 -10.33 12.49 9.03
N GLY A 456 -10.46 11.31 9.65
CA GLY A 456 -11.66 10.89 10.36
C GLY A 456 -12.80 10.41 9.45
N SER A 457 -12.62 10.46 8.12
CA SER A 457 -13.58 9.96 7.12
C SER A 457 -12.86 9.27 5.97
N GLY A 458 -13.32 8.08 5.60
CA GLY A 458 -12.75 7.32 4.49
C GLY A 458 -13.86 6.71 3.66
N VAL A 459 -14.17 7.37 2.54
CA VAL A 459 -15.22 6.94 1.63
C VAL A 459 -14.59 6.60 0.28
N ALA A 460 -14.78 5.36 -0.18
CA ALA A 460 -14.39 4.92 -1.51
C ALA A 460 -15.65 4.52 -2.28
N VAL A 461 -15.92 5.21 -3.40
CA VAL A 461 -17.02 4.89 -4.30
C VAL A 461 -16.48 4.58 -5.68
N VAL A 462 -16.86 3.43 -6.22
CA VAL A 462 -16.52 3.02 -7.58
C VAL A 462 -17.81 2.88 -8.39
N THR A 463 -17.76 3.25 -9.67
CA THR A 463 -18.86 3.02 -10.61
C THR A 463 -18.50 1.97 -11.64
N GLY A 464 -19.50 1.28 -12.18
CA GLY A 464 -19.28 0.43 -13.33
C GLY A 464 -20.57 0.03 -14.03
N ASN A 465 -20.45 -0.55 -15.21
CA ASN A 465 -21.62 -0.98 -15.97
C ASN A 465 -22.21 -2.29 -15.45
N THR A 466 -23.54 -2.41 -15.38
CA THR A 466 -24.21 -3.64 -14.91
C THR A 466 -23.84 -4.88 -15.73
N ASP A 467 -23.52 -4.71 -17.01
CA ASP A 467 -23.10 -5.76 -17.96
C ASP A 467 -21.58 -6.01 -17.98
N ALA A 468 -20.80 -5.33 -17.12
CA ALA A 468 -19.36 -5.52 -17.05
C ALA A 468 -18.97 -6.96 -16.65
N PHE A 469 -17.89 -7.47 -17.24
CA PHE A 469 -17.41 -8.84 -17.01
C PHE A 469 -17.20 -9.17 -15.52
N LEU A 470 -16.72 -8.20 -14.74
CA LEU A 470 -16.44 -8.38 -13.32
C LEU A 470 -17.71 -8.64 -12.48
N LEU A 471 -18.87 -8.13 -12.92
CA LEU A 471 -20.15 -8.35 -12.24
C LEU A 471 -20.79 -9.71 -12.59
N GLN A 472 -20.11 -10.58 -13.34
CA GLN A 472 -20.53 -11.97 -13.51
C GLN A 472 -20.33 -12.78 -12.21
N ASP A 473 -19.34 -12.42 -11.39
CA ASP A 473 -18.99 -13.08 -10.12
C ASP A 473 -19.42 -12.26 -8.89
N ARG A 474 -20.65 -11.71 -8.89
CA ARG A 474 -21.19 -10.87 -7.79
C ARG A 474 -20.98 -11.44 -6.38
N PRO A 475 -21.18 -12.75 -6.12
CA PRO A 475 -20.99 -13.31 -4.79
C PRO A 475 -19.56 -13.18 -4.26
N LEU A 476 -18.54 -13.22 -5.13
CA LEU A 476 -17.14 -13.08 -4.73
C LEU A 476 -16.78 -11.62 -4.44
N LEU A 477 -17.33 -10.69 -5.23
CA LEU A 477 -17.12 -9.26 -5.04
C LEU A 477 -17.82 -8.69 -3.80
N ARG A 478 -18.93 -9.30 -3.34
CA ARG A 478 -19.64 -8.87 -2.11
C ARG A 478 -18.78 -8.93 -0.85
N ARG A 479 -17.66 -9.67 -0.86
CA ARG A 479 -16.67 -9.67 0.23
C ARG A 479 -15.90 -8.35 0.32
N TRP A 480 -15.82 -7.61 -0.77
CA TRP A 480 -15.04 -6.37 -0.92
C TRP A 480 -15.94 -5.16 -1.07
N CYS A 481 -17.12 -5.34 -1.67
CA CYS A 481 -18.00 -4.27 -2.11
C CYS A 481 -19.42 -4.39 -1.57
N ARG A 482 -20.01 -3.25 -1.24
CA ARG A 482 -21.46 -3.08 -1.12
C ARG A 482 -22.01 -2.56 -2.43
N PHE A 483 -23.13 -3.12 -2.89
CA PHE A 483 -23.67 -2.80 -4.22
C PHE A 483 -24.90 -1.91 -4.16
N LEU A 484 -24.86 -0.85 -4.96
CA LEU A 484 -26.02 -0.06 -5.34
C LEU A 484 -26.31 -0.30 -6.82
N GLU A 485 -27.56 -0.59 -7.13
CA GLU A 485 -28.04 -0.80 -8.49
C GLU A 485 -28.87 0.41 -8.94
N ILE A 486 -28.62 0.85 -10.17
CA ILE A 486 -29.48 1.76 -10.90
C ILE A 486 -30.33 0.96 -11.88
N VAL A 487 -31.65 1.08 -11.75
CA VAL A 487 -32.63 0.40 -12.59
C VAL A 487 -33.43 1.42 -13.38
N PRO A 488 -33.59 1.25 -14.71
CA PRO A 488 -34.47 2.11 -15.50
C PRO A 488 -35.93 1.90 -15.10
N ASP A 489 -36.74 2.95 -15.18
CA ASP A 489 -38.17 2.84 -15.04
C ASP A 489 -38.79 2.11 -16.24
N ALA A 490 -39.83 1.32 -15.99
CA ALA A 490 -40.47 0.51 -17.02
C ALA A 490 -41.40 1.32 -17.93
N GLU A 491 -41.94 2.44 -17.44
CA GLU A 491 -42.97 3.24 -18.12
C GLU A 491 -42.44 4.60 -18.58
N GLU A 492 -41.48 5.18 -17.86
CA GLU A 492 -40.89 6.49 -18.15
C GLU A 492 -39.46 6.36 -18.73
N PRO A 493 -39.23 6.77 -20.00
CA PRO A 493 -37.87 6.84 -20.53
C PRO A 493 -37.07 7.90 -19.75
N ASP A 494 -35.76 7.69 -19.62
CA ASP A 494 -34.82 8.60 -18.94
C ASP A 494 -35.01 8.73 -17.42
N VAL A 495 -35.90 7.94 -16.83
CA VAL A 495 -36.11 7.87 -15.38
C VAL A 495 -35.45 6.62 -14.81
N TYR A 496 -34.74 6.80 -13.71
CA TYR A 496 -33.94 5.77 -13.06
C TYR A 496 -34.19 5.71 -11.57
N THR A 497 -34.11 4.51 -11.00
CA THR A 497 -34.22 4.25 -9.57
C THR A 497 -32.90 3.67 -9.04
N LEU A 498 -32.27 4.38 -8.11
CA LEU A 498 -31.14 3.91 -7.32
C LEU A 498 -31.66 3.16 -6.09
N ARG A 499 -31.18 1.93 -5.88
CA ARG A 499 -31.54 1.07 -4.74
C ARG A 499 -30.37 0.19 -4.32
N GLU A 500 -30.41 -0.31 -3.09
CA GLU A 500 -29.45 -1.32 -2.61
C GLU A 500 -29.73 -2.68 -3.28
N GLU A 501 -28.68 -3.38 -3.71
CA GLU A 501 -28.79 -4.66 -4.41
C GLU A 501 -28.98 -5.81 -3.40
N VAL A 502 -30.22 -6.34 -3.33
CA VAL A 502 -30.59 -7.48 -2.47
C VAL A 502 -30.47 -8.79 -3.25
N GLU A 503 -29.88 -9.84 -2.67
CA GLU A 503 -29.87 -11.16 -3.28
C GLU A 503 -31.31 -11.69 -3.42
N ASN A 504 -31.61 -12.27 -4.58
CA ASN A 504 -32.86 -13.00 -4.79
C ASN A 504 -32.90 -14.22 -3.87
N ALA A 505 -33.38 -14.05 -2.64
CA ALA A 505 -33.92 -15.15 -1.86
C ALA A 505 -35.11 -15.69 -2.63
N VAL A 506 -34.93 -16.86 -3.26
CA VAL A 506 -36.00 -17.60 -3.93
C VAL A 506 -37.18 -17.70 -2.97
N GLY A 507 -38.25 -16.96 -3.24
CA GLY A 507 -39.51 -17.08 -2.52
C GLY A 507 -39.91 -15.95 -1.56
N ILE A 508 -39.24 -14.80 -1.52
CA ILE A 508 -39.77 -13.62 -0.81
C ILE A 508 -40.30 -12.60 -1.82
N SER A 509 -41.59 -12.75 -2.14
CA SER A 509 -42.41 -11.66 -2.66
C SER A 509 -42.53 -10.60 -1.56
N GLU A 510 -42.11 -9.38 -1.88
CA GLU A 510 -42.32 -8.13 -1.12
C GLU A 510 -41.60 -7.99 0.23
N ALA A 511 -41.16 -6.75 0.49
CA ALA A 511 -40.71 -6.19 1.77
C ALA A 511 -39.28 -6.54 2.23
N VAL A 512 -38.28 -5.89 1.61
CA VAL A 512 -37.05 -5.51 2.33
C VAL A 512 -37.02 -3.98 2.38
N ALA A 513 -37.02 -3.42 3.60
CA ALA A 513 -37.00 -1.98 3.83
C ALA A 513 -35.72 -1.39 3.26
N GLY A 514 -35.85 -0.56 2.21
CA GLY A 514 -34.73 0.08 1.54
C GLY A 514 -35.09 1.51 1.14
N VAL A 515 -34.10 2.40 1.19
CA VAL A 515 -34.21 3.75 0.65
C VAL A 515 -34.07 3.65 -0.87
N GLN A 516 -35.08 4.12 -1.60
CA GLN A 516 -35.06 4.19 -3.06
C GLN A 516 -35.02 5.65 -3.49
N VAL A 517 -34.13 5.97 -4.43
CA VAL A 517 -34.02 7.32 -4.99
C VAL A 517 -34.34 7.28 -6.47
N ARG A 518 -35.41 7.95 -6.86
CA ARG A 518 -35.83 8.12 -8.24
C ARG A 518 -35.35 9.45 -8.78
N TYR A 519 -34.67 9.42 -9.92
CA TYR A 519 -34.16 10.60 -10.60
C TYR A 519 -34.31 10.46 -12.11
N GLU A 520 -34.38 11.59 -12.80
CA GLU A 520 -34.44 11.69 -14.25
C GLU A 520 -33.09 12.18 -14.76
N PHE A 521 -32.60 11.53 -15.82
CA PHE A 521 -31.34 11.86 -16.45
C PHE A 521 -31.44 11.79 -17.97
N LEU A 522 -31.26 12.94 -18.61
CA LEU A 522 -31.20 13.09 -20.06
C LEU A 522 -29.84 13.68 -20.46
N PRO A 523 -29.03 12.97 -21.27
CA PRO A 523 -27.77 13.51 -21.78
C PRO A 523 -28.03 14.65 -22.78
N PRO A 524 -27.10 15.60 -22.94
CA PRO A 524 -27.26 16.70 -23.89
C PRO A 524 -27.35 16.19 -25.33
N SER A 525 -28.37 16.65 -26.07
CA SER A 525 -28.68 16.14 -27.41
C SER A 525 -28.04 16.95 -28.56
N SER A 526 -27.59 18.18 -28.29
CA SER A 526 -26.97 19.09 -29.29
C SER A 526 -26.00 20.09 -28.63
N GLN A 527 -25.22 20.85 -29.43
CA GLN A 527 -24.24 21.83 -28.91
C GLN A 527 -24.87 22.97 -28.08
N ASP A 528 -26.19 23.21 -28.21
CA ASP A 528 -26.92 24.27 -27.52
C ASP A 528 -27.86 23.74 -26.42
N ASP A 529 -27.96 22.42 -26.24
CA ASP A 529 -28.86 21.79 -25.27
C ASP A 529 -28.08 21.41 -24.00
N THR A 530 -28.43 22.02 -22.87
CA THR A 530 -27.92 21.61 -21.56
C THR A 530 -28.76 20.42 -21.12
N GLY A 531 -28.18 19.22 -21.05
CA GLY A 531 -28.90 18.01 -20.60
C GLY A 531 -29.63 18.20 -19.27
N MET A 532 -30.50 17.26 -18.89
CA MET A 532 -31.32 17.34 -17.68
C MET A 532 -30.92 16.31 -16.62
N PHE A 533 -30.62 16.76 -15.39
CA PHE A 533 -30.53 15.88 -14.23
C PHE A 533 -31.49 16.42 -13.16
N GLN A 534 -32.51 15.63 -12.80
CA GLN A 534 -33.51 16.03 -11.82
C GLN A 534 -33.80 14.93 -10.80
N LEU A 535 -33.67 15.26 -9.52
CA LEU A 535 -34.15 14.40 -8.44
C LEU A 535 -35.67 14.45 -8.37
N GLN A 536 -36.34 13.34 -8.69
CA GLN A 536 -37.81 13.28 -8.73
C GLN A 536 -38.40 12.93 -7.36
N HIS A 537 -37.88 11.88 -6.70
CA HIS A 537 -38.45 11.38 -5.46
C HIS A 537 -37.46 10.56 -4.62
N VAL A 538 -37.54 10.67 -3.29
CA VAL A 538 -36.83 9.79 -2.34
C VAL A 538 -37.87 9.04 -1.53
N GLN A 539 -38.01 7.74 -1.78
CA GLN A 539 -38.96 6.88 -1.08
C GLN A 539 -38.24 6.07 0.00
N ARG A 540 -38.69 6.18 1.24
CA ARG A 540 -38.34 5.23 2.31
C ARG A 540 -39.55 4.35 2.56
N ARG A 541 -39.48 3.05 2.24
CA ARG A 541 -40.54 2.11 2.64
C ARG A 541 -40.33 1.73 4.09
N SER A 542 -41.18 2.23 4.98
CA SER A 542 -41.37 1.67 6.32
C SER A 542 -41.89 0.24 6.17
N GLY A 543 -41.25 -0.71 6.83
CA GLY A 543 -41.83 -2.05 7.03
C GLY A 543 -43.13 -1.97 7.83
#